data_AF-A0A536X0D4-F1
#
_entry.id   AF-A0A536X0D4-F1
#
_cell.length_a   1.000
_cell.length_b   1.000
_cell.length_c   1.000
_cell.angle_alpha   90.00
_cell.angle_beta   90.00
_cell.angle_gamma   90.00
#
_symmetry.space_group_name_H-M   'P 1'
#
loop_
_entity.id
_entity.type
_entity.pdbx_description
1 polymer ?
#
loop_
_entity_poly.entity_id
_entity_poly.type
_entity_poly.pdbx_seq_one_letter_code
_entity_poly.pdbx_strand_id
1 'polypeptide(L)'
;AQGIAQPAFQCLLSLTGGGHAWAKLSGADRITRASANLRDALPFMRALAQAASQRLVWGSDWPNIGFHSREQVRDDHLLAHRELDAGELLDFLAEAVPDAEARRAILVSNPEALYAFPTSS
;
A
#
# COMPACT_ATOMS: atom_id res chain seq x y z
N ALA A 1 17.58 2.31 9.58
CA ALA A 1 16.75 1.14 9.19
C ALA A 1 17.15 0.71 7.79
N GLN A 2 17.22 -0.59 7.49
CA GLN A 2 17.74 -1.14 6.21
C GLN A 2 16.77 -0.95 5.01
N GLY A 3 15.62 -0.30 5.20
CA GLY A 3 14.68 0.01 4.11
C GLY A 3 14.19 -1.25 3.40
N ILE A 4 14.24 -1.27 2.07
CA ILE A 4 13.88 -2.45 1.28
C ILE A 4 14.84 -3.63 1.48
N ALA A 5 16.06 -3.41 1.99
CA ALA A 5 17.02 -4.49 2.24
C ALA A 5 16.75 -5.26 3.54
N GLN A 6 15.70 -4.91 4.30
CA GLN A 6 15.31 -5.64 5.50
C GLN A 6 14.99 -7.11 5.16
N PRO A 7 15.51 -8.11 5.91
CA PRO A 7 15.24 -9.52 5.65
C PRO A 7 13.74 -9.85 5.60
N ALA A 8 12.93 -9.22 6.46
CA ALA A 8 11.49 -9.40 6.46
C ALA A 8 10.83 -8.88 5.17
N PHE A 9 11.28 -7.74 4.64
CA PHE A 9 10.75 -7.20 3.39
C PHE A 9 11.20 -8.04 2.18
N GLN A 10 12.43 -8.54 2.17
CA GLN A 10 12.90 -9.48 1.15
C GLN A 10 12.11 -10.80 1.16
N CYS A 11 11.77 -11.31 2.34
CA CYS A 11 10.86 -12.45 2.47
C CYS A 11 9.48 -12.16 1.86
N LEU A 12 8.90 -10.97 2.14
CA LEU A 12 7.65 -10.54 1.53
C LEU A 12 7.74 -10.53 0.00
N LEU A 13 8.79 -9.95 -0.59
CA LEU A 13 9.00 -9.93 -2.03
C LEU A 13 9.09 -11.35 -2.62
N SER A 14 9.77 -12.28 -1.92
CA SER A 14 9.86 -13.67 -2.36
C SER A 14 8.50 -14.38 -2.33
N LEU A 15 7.68 -14.15 -1.29
CA LEU A 15 6.37 -14.77 -1.15
C LEU A 15 5.38 -14.25 -2.20
N THR A 16 5.37 -12.94 -2.45
CA THR A 16 4.48 -12.33 -3.44
C THR A 16 4.94 -12.64 -4.87
N GLY A 17 6.24 -12.54 -5.15
CA GLY A 17 6.82 -12.86 -6.46
C GLY A 17 6.71 -14.35 -6.82
N GLY A 18 6.75 -15.25 -5.84
CA GLY A 18 6.48 -16.68 -6.01
C GLY A 18 4.99 -17.03 -6.13
N GLY A 19 4.09 -16.04 -6.01
CA GLY A 19 2.65 -16.25 -6.10
C GLY A 19 2.02 -16.92 -4.87
N HIS A 20 2.74 -17.06 -3.76
CA HIS A 20 2.28 -17.67 -2.52
C HIS A 20 1.46 -16.72 -1.65
N ALA A 21 1.57 -15.41 -1.87
CA ALA A 21 0.87 -14.40 -1.10
C ALA A 21 0.41 -13.23 -1.97
N TRP A 22 -0.62 -12.55 -1.50
CA TRP A 22 -1.04 -11.23 -1.99
C TRP A 22 -0.48 -10.16 -1.06
N ALA A 23 -0.16 -8.99 -1.62
CA ALA A 23 0.16 -7.81 -0.82
C ALA A 23 -0.70 -6.61 -1.24
N LYS A 24 -0.95 -5.72 -0.29
CA LYS A 24 -1.73 -4.50 -0.52
C LYS A 24 -0.84 -3.28 -0.43
N LEU A 25 -0.90 -2.43 -1.45
CA LEU A 25 -0.32 -1.08 -1.45
C LEU A 25 -1.31 -0.15 -0.72
N SER A 26 -1.05 0.12 0.55
CA SER A 26 -1.89 0.94 1.44
C SER A 26 -1.09 1.44 2.65
N GLY A 27 -1.61 2.43 3.37
CA GLY A 27 -1.03 2.87 4.65
C GLY A 27 0.34 3.54 4.53
N ALA A 28 0.57 4.32 3.46
CA ALA A 28 1.84 5.03 3.24
C ALA A 28 2.20 5.99 4.39
N ASP A 29 1.18 6.52 5.07
CA ASP A 29 1.30 7.36 6.26
C ASP A 29 1.93 6.63 7.45
N ARG A 30 1.77 5.31 7.56
CA ARG A 30 2.34 4.50 8.65
C ARG A 30 3.83 4.23 8.46
N ILE A 31 4.31 4.17 7.23
CA ILE A 31 5.73 3.86 6.95
C ILE A 31 6.60 5.10 6.71
N THR A 32 6.00 6.28 6.81
CA THR A 32 6.65 7.57 6.64
C THR A 32 7.04 8.15 7.99
N ARG A 33 8.27 8.65 8.14
CA ARG A 33 8.70 9.31 9.37
C ARG A 33 8.28 10.77 9.38
N ALA A 34 7.17 11.10 10.06
CA ALA A 34 6.72 12.42 10.54
C ALA A 34 6.71 13.64 9.59
N SER A 35 7.34 13.57 8.42
CA SER A 35 7.20 14.56 7.37
C SER A 35 5.85 14.33 6.69
N ALA A 36 5.19 15.41 6.29
CA ALA A 36 3.95 15.34 5.53
C ALA A 36 4.11 14.58 4.19
N ASN A 37 5.34 14.20 3.82
CA ASN A 37 5.68 13.66 2.54
C ASN A 37 5.66 12.12 2.54
N LEU A 38 4.64 11.52 1.91
CA LEU A 38 4.46 10.07 1.79
C LEU A 38 5.54 9.35 0.94
N ARG A 39 6.54 10.09 0.46
CA ARG A 39 7.60 9.60 -0.45
C ARG A 39 8.49 8.50 0.15
N ASP A 40 8.56 8.37 1.47
CA ASP A 40 9.25 7.25 2.12
C ASP A 40 8.65 5.88 1.72
N ALA A 41 7.39 5.85 1.28
CA ALA A 41 6.72 4.65 0.79
C ALA A 41 7.14 4.23 -0.64
N LEU A 42 7.59 5.18 -1.47
CA LEU A 42 7.85 4.94 -2.90
C LEU A 42 8.83 3.80 -3.17
N PRO A 43 9.99 3.67 -2.48
CA PRO A 43 10.91 2.55 -2.72
C PRO A 43 10.27 1.19 -2.47
N PHE A 44 9.39 1.09 -1.47
CA PHE A 44 8.68 -0.16 -1.15
C PHE A 44 7.61 -0.50 -2.19
N MET A 45 6.82 0.50 -2.59
CA MET A 45 5.81 0.34 -3.65
C MET A 45 6.45 -0.11 -4.97
N ARG A 46 7.57 0.52 -5.35
CA ARG A 46 8.34 0.16 -6.56
C ARG A 46 8.87 -1.26 -6.48
N ALA A 47 9.48 -1.65 -5.37
CA ALA A 47 10.03 -2.99 -5.20
C ALA A 47 8.94 -4.08 -5.27
N LEU A 48 7.79 -3.85 -4.64
CA LEU A 48 6.65 -4.77 -4.71
C LEU A 48 6.11 -4.87 -6.14
N ALA A 49 5.91 -3.74 -6.82
CA ALA A 49 5.38 -3.73 -8.18
C ALA A 49 6.33 -4.42 -9.18
N GLN A 50 7.64 -4.23 -9.03
CA GLN A 50 8.65 -4.91 -9.83
C GLN A 50 8.65 -6.43 -9.59
N ALA A 51 8.51 -6.86 -8.34
CA ALA A 51 8.55 -8.28 -7.99
C ALA A 51 7.26 -9.02 -8.33
N ALA A 52 6.09 -8.37 -8.23
CA ALA A 52 4.84 -9.09 -8.10
C ALA A 52 3.60 -8.30 -8.56
N SER A 53 3.65 -7.50 -9.63
CA SER A 53 2.50 -6.68 -10.09
C SER A 53 1.16 -7.44 -10.23
N GLN A 54 1.18 -8.75 -10.52
CA GLN A 54 0.00 -9.63 -10.63
C GLN A 54 -0.51 -10.19 -9.28
N ARG A 55 0.16 -9.84 -8.17
CA ARG A 55 -0.18 -10.26 -6.80
C ARG A 55 -0.33 -9.08 -5.84
N LEU A 56 -0.62 -7.90 -6.40
CA LEU A 56 -0.81 -6.67 -5.65
C LEU A 56 -2.24 -6.15 -5.79
N VAL A 57 -2.79 -5.63 -4.70
CA VAL A 57 -4.01 -4.81 -4.71
C VAL A 57 -3.71 -3.44 -4.09
N TRP A 58 -4.57 -2.45 -4.29
CA TRP A 58 -4.40 -1.11 -3.72
C TRP A 58 -5.58 -0.74 -2.81
N GLY A 59 -5.35 0.14 -1.85
CA GLY A 59 -6.43 0.82 -1.14
C GLY A 59 -5.93 2.06 -0.39
N SER A 60 -6.81 3.05 -0.26
CA SER A 60 -6.50 4.34 0.37
C SER A 60 -6.15 4.25 1.86
N ASP A 61 -6.56 3.17 2.53
CA ASP A 61 -6.50 3.03 3.99
C ASP A 61 -7.36 4.06 4.74
N TRP A 62 -8.40 4.60 4.10
CA TRP A 62 -9.39 5.46 4.77
C TRP A 62 -9.98 4.73 6.00
N PRO A 63 -10.15 5.39 7.16
CA PRO A 63 -10.06 6.83 7.40
C PRO A 63 -8.66 7.38 7.73
N ASN A 64 -7.58 6.65 7.47
CA ASN A 64 -6.20 7.14 7.64
C ASN A 64 -5.87 7.55 9.10
N ILE A 65 -6.14 6.63 10.02
CA ILE A 65 -5.99 6.83 11.46
C ILE A 65 -4.52 6.83 11.95
N GLY A 66 -3.54 6.55 11.08
CA GLY A 66 -2.12 6.54 11.45
C GLY A 66 -1.78 5.51 12.53
N PHE A 67 -0.80 5.86 13.39
CA PHE A 67 -0.49 5.16 14.64
C PHE A 67 -0.99 5.98 15.82
N HIS A 68 -1.83 5.37 16.65
CA HIS A 68 -2.22 5.94 17.94
C HIS A 68 -1.30 5.40 19.05
N SER A 69 -0.74 6.29 19.87
CA SER A 69 -0.09 5.88 21.12
C SER A 69 -1.15 5.29 22.05
N ARG A 70 -0.73 4.40 22.96
CA ARG A 70 -1.63 3.87 24.00
C ARG A 70 -2.22 4.97 24.89
N GLU A 71 -1.57 6.14 25.01
CA GLU A 71 -2.17 7.27 25.72
C GLU A 71 -3.32 7.91 24.96
N GLN A 72 -3.27 7.91 23.62
CA GLN A 72 -4.32 8.49 22.79
C GLN A 72 -5.62 7.68 22.83
N VAL A 73 -5.54 6.35 23.04
CA VAL A 73 -6.71 5.44 23.12
C VAL A 73 -7.31 5.37 24.54
N ARG A 74 -7.12 6.42 25.35
CA ARG A 74 -7.76 6.53 26.66
C ARG A 74 -9.03 7.36 26.50
N ASP A 75 -10.13 6.84 27.05
CA ASP A 75 -11.47 7.43 27.03
C ASP A 75 -12.18 7.37 25.66
N ASP A 76 -13.41 7.90 25.59
CA ASP A 76 -14.33 7.84 24.44
C ASP A 76 -14.12 8.96 23.41
N HIS A 77 -12.98 9.62 23.45
CA HIS A 77 -12.64 10.73 22.55
C HIS A 77 -12.39 10.25 21.10
N LEU A 78 -12.95 10.99 20.14
CA LEU A 78 -12.68 10.77 18.73
C LEU A 78 -11.21 11.09 18.41
N LEU A 79 -10.48 10.09 17.93
CA LEU A 79 -9.10 10.24 17.53
C LEU A 79 -9.01 11.04 16.22
N ALA A 80 -8.08 11.99 16.18
CA ALA A 80 -7.79 12.72 14.96
C ALA A 80 -7.24 11.75 13.90
N HIS A 81 -7.85 11.78 12.72
CA HIS A 81 -7.36 11.07 11.54
C HIS A 81 -6.60 12.03 10.63
N ARG A 82 -5.75 11.50 9.77
CA ARG A 82 -5.06 12.29 8.77
C ARG A 82 -5.92 12.36 7.52
N GLU A 83 -6.43 13.54 7.17
CA GLU A 83 -7.09 13.70 5.87
C GLU A 83 -6.05 13.54 4.75
N LEU A 84 -6.13 12.41 4.05
CA LEU A 84 -5.34 12.14 2.85
C LEU A 84 -6.29 12.13 1.66
N ASP A 85 -5.98 12.92 0.64
CA ASP A 85 -6.74 12.93 -0.59
C ASP A 85 -6.49 11.62 -1.37
N ALA A 86 -7.57 10.95 -1.76
CA ALA A 86 -7.47 9.68 -2.46
C ALA A 86 -6.87 9.83 -3.87
N GLY A 87 -7.10 10.98 -4.53
CA GLY A 87 -6.49 11.33 -5.81
C GLY A 87 -4.97 11.47 -5.68
N GLU A 88 -4.49 12.19 -4.66
CA GLU A 88 -3.05 12.27 -4.37
C GLU A 88 -2.44 10.88 -4.13
N LEU A 89 -3.12 10.00 -3.37
CA LEU A 89 -2.65 8.63 -3.15
C LEU A 89 -2.61 7.79 -4.45
N LEU A 90 -3.52 8.04 -5.39
CA LEU A 90 -3.50 7.41 -6.72
C LEU A 90 -2.37 7.98 -7.60
N ASP A 91 -2.05 9.26 -7.48
CA ASP A 91 -0.89 9.86 -8.14
C ASP A 91 0.42 9.24 -7.64
N PHE A 92 0.51 8.97 -6.33
CA PHE A 92 1.64 8.22 -5.75
C PHE A 92 1.74 6.79 -6.31
N LEU A 93 0.61 6.11 -6.52
CA LEU A 93 0.59 4.81 -7.20
C LEU A 93 1.09 4.94 -8.64
N ALA A 94 0.67 5.98 -9.36
CA ALA A 94 1.12 6.25 -10.72
C ALA A 94 2.63 6.53 -10.81
N GLU A 95 3.19 7.26 -9.85
CA GLU A 95 4.64 7.50 -9.76
C GLU A 95 5.43 6.22 -9.42
N ALA A 96 4.89 5.36 -8.57
CA ALA A 96 5.55 4.11 -8.18
C ALA A 96 5.47 3.04 -9.28
N VAL A 97 4.39 3.01 -10.05
CA VAL A 97 4.09 1.99 -11.05
C VAL A 97 3.78 2.68 -12.38
N PRO A 98 4.79 3.09 -13.17
CA PRO A 98 4.57 3.87 -14.40
C PRO A 98 3.91 3.08 -15.53
N ASP A 99 3.98 1.75 -15.50
CA ASP A 99 3.28 0.88 -16.44
C ASP A 99 1.76 0.87 -16.18
N ALA A 100 1.00 1.27 -17.21
CA ALA A 100 -0.46 1.33 -17.14
C ALA A 100 -1.11 -0.05 -17.03
N GLU A 101 -0.54 -1.09 -17.63
CA GLU A 101 -1.08 -2.44 -17.55
C GLU A 101 -0.90 -3.00 -16.14
N ALA A 102 0.29 -2.84 -15.55
CA ALA A 102 0.54 -3.19 -14.16
C ALA A 102 -0.41 -2.44 -13.21
N ARG A 103 -0.65 -1.13 -13.41
CA ARG A 103 -1.64 -0.39 -12.60
C ARG A 103 -3.05 -0.92 -12.78
N ARG A 104 -3.46 -1.22 -14.01
CA ARG A 104 -4.78 -1.81 -14.28
C ARG A 104 -4.92 -3.14 -13.56
N ALA A 105 -3.89 -3.96 -13.56
CA ALA A 105 -3.90 -5.23 -12.82
C ALA A 105 -4.14 -4.97 -11.33
N ILE A 106 -3.35 -4.09 -10.71
CA ILE A 106 -3.43 -3.74 -9.30
C ILE A 106 -4.81 -3.20 -8.88
N LEU A 107 -5.44 -2.41 -9.75
CA LEU A 107 -6.71 -1.72 -9.45
C LEU A 107 -7.96 -2.52 -9.87
N VAL A 108 -7.84 -3.49 -10.78
CA VAL A 108 -9.00 -4.16 -11.39
C VAL A 108 -8.85 -5.68 -11.34
N SER A 109 -8.01 -6.27 -12.19
CA SER A 109 -8.01 -7.74 -12.36
C SER A 109 -7.49 -8.50 -11.14
N ASN A 110 -6.57 -7.89 -10.37
CA ASN A 110 -6.07 -8.49 -9.14
C ASN A 110 -7.12 -8.50 -8.04
N PRO A 111 -7.83 -7.39 -7.73
CA PRO A 111 -9.00 -7.43 -6.86
C PRO A 111 -10.09 -8.41 -7.32
N GLU A 112 -10.38 -8.48 -8.63
CA GLU A 112 -11.33 -9.45 -9.18
C GLU A 112 -10.94 -10.89 -8.82
N ALA A 113 -9.66 -11.25 -9.03
CA ALA A 113 -9.16 -12.57 -8.72
C ALA A 113 -9.08 -12.85 -7.20
N LEU A 114 -8.58 -11.88 -6.41
CA LEU A 114 -8.39 -12.05 -4.96
C LEU A 114 -9.72 -12.15 -4.21
N TYR A 115 -10.68 -11.30 -4.56
CA TYR A 115 -11.96 -11.20 -3.87
C TYR A 115 -13.09 -11.95 -4.58
N ALA A 116 -12.79 -12.64 -5.69
CA ALA A 116 -13.76 -13.35 -6.53
C ALA A 116 -14.91 -12.45 -7.01
N PHE A 117 -14.59 -11.21 -7.41
CA PHE A 117 -15.57 -10.34 -8.05
C PHE A 117 -15.84 -10.78 -9.50
N PRO A 118 -17.00 -10.42 -10.06
CA PRO A 118 -17.25 -10.61 -11.49
C PRO A 118 -16.17 -9.90 -12.32
N THR A 119 -15.71 -10.56 -13.39
CA THR A 119 -14.76 -9.94 -14.33
C THR A 119 -15.42 -8.78 -15.06
N SER A 120 -14.75 -7.64 -15.10
CA SER A 120 -15.18 -6.49 -15.88
C SER A 120 -15.21 -6.84 -17.37
N SER A 121 -16.33 -6.56 -18.04
CA SER A 121 -16.53 -6.74 -19.49
C SER A 121 -15.75 -5.74 -20.33
#